data_AF-A0ABD5YC67-F1
#
_entry.id   AF-A0ABD5YC67-F1
#
_cell.length_a   1.000
_cell.length_b   1.000
_cell.length_c   1.000
_cell.angle_alpha   90.00
_cell.angle_beta   90.00
_cell.angle_gamma   90.00
#
_symmetry.space_group_name_H-M   'P 1'
#
loop_
_entity.id
_entity.type
_entity.pdbx_description
1 polymer ?
#
loop_
_entity_poly.entity_id
_entity_poly.type
_entity_poly.pdbx_seq_one_letter_code
_entity_poly.pdbx_strand_id
1 'polypeptide(L)'
;MTPEASPFTLRHLEEPEIQFEGGTETSPKRGLIRYGPRLYEEGHHTIKLGIIGDRDSIRRLTELLHDMEVGIHPGTSDNPWQVPYPGLGKSSPLNLSINAKKGWRRQIRRRDIQSVTGKSTPRDRMERFLKLVRKDIEIIERDSVQPNAIIVCIPQEVMDACTPENQDHARIQSEGSDLRNRIKLIGMEARIPTQLIKPSTLAIRTGRQRASRAWNLTVGLLYKSQRGHPWKTRQIEDGHCYAGLSFYRERDEGDDVIRAALAHVFHGRDHIILQSDPLPDITEDENGSPHLSYEAARQVGEQILEYYEAQKGTRPSRFVLHKPSVFWEEEREGLLDATDGVRDLDLVWVRRRPKVRLFPPTDYPAMRGTLLSVPDDDVHYLYTSGYVPEETTYQGSGVPSPIEIRPDEICETPSLEICKEILFFTKLDWNTSDYAIRMPATVSVAKRVGTILSEVDTESILEVRPQYFYYM
;
A
#
# COMPACT_ATOMS: atom_id res chain seq x y z
N MET A 1 4.57 42.58 30.41
CA MET A 1 4.80 41.82 29.18
C MET A 1 3.73 40.76 29.10
N THR A 2 2.70 40.98 28.28
CA THR A 2 1.80 39.90 27.85
C THR A 2 2.66 38.80 27.22
N PRO A 3 2.41 37.51 27.50
CA PRO A 3 3.12 36.45 26.79
C PRO A 3 2.85 36.64 25.30
N GLU A 4 3.89 36.83 24.50
CA GLU A 4 3.75 36.72 23.04
C GLU A 4 3.09 35.37 22.75
N ALA A 5 2.00 35.39 21.98
CA ALA A 5 1.35 34.17 21.56
C ALA A 5 2.39 33.30 20.85
N SER A 6 2.51 32.03 21.26
CA SER A 6 3.43 31.11 20.62
C SER A 6 3.11 31.04 19.12
N PRO A 7 4.10 31.12 18.22
CA PRO A 7 3.87 31.11 16.76
C PRO A 7 3.36 29.76 16.25
N PHE A 8 3.21 28.77 17.14
CA PHE A 8 2.66 27.47 16.84
C PHE A 8 1.77 26.98 17.98
N THR A 9 0.89 26.04 17.66
CA THR A 9 0.09 25.31 18.64
C THR A 9 0.44 23.83 18.63
N LEU A 10 0.36 23.20 19.79
CA LEU A 10 0.54 21.76 19.95
C LEU A 10 -0.77 21.13 20.41
N ARG A 11 -1.19 20.07 19.74
CA ARG A 11 -2.37 19.28 20.09
C ARG A 11 -2.05 17.79 19.97
N HIS A 12 -2.80 16.98 20.71
CA HIS A 12 -2.79 15.53 20.53
C HIS A 12 -4.11 15.10 19.91
N LEU A 13 -4.04 14.46 18.74
CA LEU A 13 -5.21 13.87 18.08
C LEU A 13 -5.50 12.50 18.70
N GLU A 14 -6.77 12.22 18.96
CA GLU A 14 -7.18 10.89 19.39
C GLU A 14 -6.85 9.84 18.32
N GLU A 15 -6.48 8.65 18.77
CA GLU A 15 -6.12 7.59 17.84
C GLU A 15 -7.37 7.09 17.10
N PRO A 16 -7.35 7.04 15.76
CA PRO A 16 -8.50 6.62 14.98
C PRO A 16 -8.85 5.15 15.18
N GLU A 17 -10.14 4.89 15.37
CA GLU A 17 -10.71 3.54 15.33
C GLU A 17 -10.92 3.04 13.89
N ILE A 18 -10.62 1.76 13.64
CA ILE A 18 -10.95 1.05 12.39
C ILE A 18 -12.06 0.03 12.64
N GLN A 19 -12.86 -0.23 11.60
CA GLN A 19 -14.06 -1.06 11.70
C GLN A 19 -13.82 -2.47 11.16
N PHE A 20 -14.24 -3.46 11.93
CA PHE A 20 -14.22 -4.89 11.65
C PHE A 20 -15.64 -5.40 11.39
N GLU A 21 -15.85 -6.71 11.39
CA GLU A 21 -17.19 -7.28 11.19
C GLU A 21 -18.11 -6.97 12.38
N GLY A 22 -17.66 -7.31 13.60
CA GLY A 22 -18.44 -7.18 14.82
C GLY A 22 -18.17 -5.95 15.71
N GLY A 23 -17.28 -5.03 15.31
CA GLY A 23 -16.92 -3.91 16.17
C GLY A 23 -15.79 -3.02 15.66
N THR A 24 -15.28 -2.16 16.54
CA THR A 24 -14.19 -1.20 16.26
C THR A 24 -13.03 -1.40 17.22
N GLU A 25 -11.82 -1.10 16.77
CA GLU A 25 -10.59 -1.18 17.57
C GLU A 25 -9.53 -0.25 16.97
N THR A 26 -8.57 0.23 17.77
CA THR A 26 -7.46 1.07 17.26
C THR A 26 -6.32 0.25 16.66
N SER A 27 -6.11 -0.98 17.16
CA SER A 27 -5.06 -1.90 16.71
C SER A 27 -5.60 -2.92 15.68
N PRO A 28 -5.01 -3.00 14.46
CA PRO A 28 -5.42 -3.96 13.44
C PRO A 28 -5.44 -5.41 13.90
N LYS A 29 -4.36 -5.85 14.58
CA LYS A 29 -4.23 -7.25 15.03
C LYS A 29 -5.21 -7.58 16.15
N ARG A 30 -5.37 -6.69 17.14
CA ARG A 30 -6.34 -6.89 18.24
C ARG A 30 -7.77 -6.91 17.71
N GLY A 31 -8.08 -6.03 16.76
CA GLY A 31 -9.41 -5.99 16.14
C GLY A 31 -9.73 -7.25 15.36
N LEU A 32 -8.78 -7.76 14.56
CA LEU A 32 -8.93 -9.05 13.87
C LEU A 32 -9.12 -10.23 14.82
N ILE A 33 -8.47 -10.24 15.99
CA ILE A 33 -8.68 -11.27 17.01
C ILE A 33 -10.07 -11.16 17.65
N ARG A 34 -10.53 -9.95 17.98
CA ARG A 34 -11.79 -9.77 18.70
C ARG A 34 -13.02 -9.93 17.81
N TYR A 35 -12.96 -9.37 16.61
CA TYR A 35 -14.14 -9.14 15.77
C TYR A 35 -14.07 -9.85 14.42
N GLY A 36 -12.90 -10.40 14.06
CA GLY A 36 -12.68 -11.01 12.76
C GLY A 36 -12.60 -9.99 11.60
N PRO A 37 -12.15 -10.44 10.42
CA PRO A 37 -12.18 -9.62 9.21
C PRO A 37 -13.61 -9.45 8.68
N ARG A 38 -13.79 -8.46 7.81
CA ARG A 38 -15.06 -8.26 7.08
C ARG A 38 -15.09 -9.10 5.83
N LEU A 39 -15.79 -10.23 5.87
CA LEU A 39 -15.90 -11.18 4.76
C LEU A 39 -17.10 -10.81 3.88
N TYR A 40 -17.01 -11.04 2.57
CA TYR A 40 -18.10 -10.68 1.65
C TYR A 40 -19.26 -11.67 1.67
N GLU A 41 -18.96 -12.95 1.89
CA GLU A 41 -19.96 -14.01 1.96
C GLU A 41 -20.07 -14.53 3.39
N GLU A 42 -21.26 -14.99 3.77
CA GLU A 42 -21.44 -15.66 5.06
C GLU A 42 -20.75 -17.04 5.07
N GLY A 43 -20.29 -17.44 6.25
CA GLY A 43 -19.68 -18.75 6.46
C GLY A 43 -18.15 -18.74 6.35
N HIS A 44 -17.57 -19.93 6.18
CA HIS A 44 -16.14 -20.14 6.27
C HIS A 44 -15.44 -19.98 4.91
N HIS A 45 -14.34 -19.24 4.88
CA HIS A 45 -13.65 -18.89 3.65
C HIS A 45 -12.36 -19.68 3.46
N THR A 46 -12.17 -20.21 2.26
CA THR A 46 -10.93 -20.88 1.87
C THR A 46 -10.23 -20.11 0.75
N ILE A 47 -8.99 -19.69 1.03
CA ILE A 47 -8.09 -19.06 0.08
C ILE A 47 -7.34 -20.14 -0.69
N LYS A 48 -7.61 -20.28 -1.98
CA LYS A 48 -6.87 -21.16 -2.89
C LYS A 48 -5.54 -20.51 -3.26
N LEU A 49 -4.42 -21.19 -3.03
CA LEU A 49 -3.10 -20.58 -3.14
C LEU A 49 -2.18 -21.37 -4.07
N GLY A 50 -1.68 -20.72 -5.10
CA GLY A 50 -0.58 -21.22 -5.93
C GLY A 50 0.78 -20.86 -5.33
N ILE A 51 1.79 -21.69 -5.58
CA ILE A 51 3.16 -21.45 -5.07
C ILE A 51 4.17 -21.72 -6.18
N ILE A 52 5.02 -20.75 -6.46
CA ILE A 52 6.17 -20.85 -7.36
C ILE A 52 7.44 -20.62 -6.53
N GLY A 53 8.42 -21.51 -6.63
CA GLY A 53 9.70 -21.34 -5.92
C GLY A 53 10.61 -22.55 -6.07
N ASP A 54 11.83 -22.47 -5.53
CA ASP A 54 12.70 -23.64 -5.44
C ASP A 54 12.23 -24.61 -4.33
N ARG A 55 12.89 -25.77 -4.26
CA ARG A 55 12.52 -26.83 -3.31
C ARG A 55 12.57 -26.34 -1.85
N ASP A 56 13.58 -25.56 -1.47
CA ASP A 56 13.76 -25.13 -0.08
C ASP A 56 12.72 -24.06 0.28
N SER A 57 12.48 -23.09 -0.60
CA SER A 57 11.47 -22.06 -0.37
C SER A 57 10.06 -22.63 -0.26
N ILE A 58 9.68 -23.56 -1.14
CA ILE A 58 8.37 -24.22 -1.08
C ILE A 58 8.22 -24.97 0.25
N ARG A 59 9.26 -25.70 0.69
CA ARG A 59 9.26 -26.41 1.97
C ARG A 59 9.04 -25.45 3.13
N ARG A 60 9.86 -24.39 3.25
CA ARG A 60 9.76 -23.40 4.34
C ARG A 60 8.42 -22.67 4.36
N LEU A 61 7.90 -22.29 3.20
CA LEU A 61 6.58 -21.67 3.11
C LEU A 61 5.48 -22.65 3.55
N THR A 62 5.56 -23.92 3.14
CA THR A 62 4.59 -24.94 3.55
C THR A 62 4.62 -25.16 5.07
N GLU A 63 5.82 -25.18 5.68
CA GLU A 63 5.99 -25.24 7.14
C GLU A 63 5.33 -24.03 7.82
N LEU A 64 5.56 -22.81 7.32
CA LEU A 64 4.90 -21.62 7.85
C LEU A 64 3.37 -21.67 7.71
N LEU A 65 2.86 -22.11 6.56
CA LEU A 65 1.42 -22.24 6.34
C LEU A 65 0.79 -23.27 7.29
N HIS A 66 1.50 -24.34 7.62
CA HIS A 66 1.03 -25.32 8.60
C HIS A 66 1.00 -24.73 10.02
N ASP A 67 2.05 -23.99 10.42
CA ASP A 67 2.05 -23.31 11.73
C ASP A 67 0.90 -22.29 11.85
N MET A 68 0.54 -21.65 10.74
CA MET A 68 -0.60 -20.74 10.67
C MET A 68 -1.95 -21.46 10.90
N GLU A 69 -2.05 -22.79 10.78
CA GLU A 69 -3.29 -23.51 11.08
C GLU A 69 -3.55 -23.59 12.60
N VAL A 70 -2.52 -23.81 13.40
CA VAL A 70 -2.65 -24.05 14.84
C VAL A 70 -2.62 -22.76 15.67
N GLY A 71 -1.92 -21.73 15.19
CA GLY A 71 -1.68 -20.48 15.92
C GLY A 71 -0.21 -20.33 16.31
N ILE A 72 0.25 -19.07 16.40
CA ILE A 72 1.68 -18.77 16.59
C ILE A 72 1.87 -17.75 17.70
N HIS A 73 2.57 -18.14 18.76
CA HIS A 73 2.97 -17.23 19.82
C HIS A 73 4.30 -16.53 19.49
N PRO A 74 4.42 -15.21 19.73
CA PRO A 74 5.60 -14.43 19.38
C PRO A 74 6.79 -14.68 20.32
N GLY A 75 6.57 -15.32 21.46
CA GLY A 75 7.57 -15.61 22.48
C GLY A 75 6.92 -15.69 23.86
N THR A 76 7.76 -15.66 24.89
CA THR A 76 7.34 -15.72 26.30
C THR A 76 7.19 -14.35 26.97
N SER A 77 7.47 -13.25 26.25
CA SER A 77 7.36 -11.90 26.80
C SER A 77 5.95 -11.35 26.62
N ASP A 78 5.34 -10.86 27.69
CA ASP A 78 3.99 -10.27 27.72
C ASP A 78 3.94 -8.82 27.20
N ASN A 79 4.79 -8.50 26.24
CA ASN A 79 4.85 -7.17 25.64
C ASN A 79 3.57 -6.90 24.83
N PRO A 80 2.83 -5.79 25.05
CA PRO A 80 1.56 -5.51 24.37
C PRO A 80 1.63 -5.54 22.85
N TRP A 81 2.78 -5.15 22.29
CA TRP A 81 3.01 -5.13 20.84
C TRP A 81 3.28 -6.49 20.20
N GLN A 82 3.47 -7.52 21.02
CA GLN A 82 3.66 -8.89 20.57
C GLN A 82 2.32 -9.63 20.55
N VAL A 83 1.48 -9.26 19.58
CA VAL A 83 0.16 -9.88 19.41
C VAL A 83 0.30 -11.28 18.78
N PRO A 84 -0.18 -12.35 19.45
CA PRO A 84 -0.12 -13.71 18.91
C PRO A 84 -0.99 -13.85 17.66
N TYR A 85 -0.60 -14.75 16.77
CA TYR A 85 -1.40 -15.10 15.60
C TYR A 85 -2.44 -16.15 15.99
N PRO A 86 -3.74 -15.91 15.79
CA PRO A 86 -4.82 -16.73 16.35
C PRO A 86 -5.02 -18.09 15.66
N GLY A 87 -4.27 -18.38 14.59
CA GLY A 87 -4.44 -19.58 13.79
C GLY A 87 -5.50 -19.41 12.70
N LEU A 88 -5.63 -20.42 11.84
CA LEU A 88 -6.58 -20.49 10.73
C LEU A 88 -7.59 -21.61 11.00
N GLY A 89 -8.79 -21.50 10.43
CA GLY A 89 -9.85 -22.49 10.55
C GLY A 89 -11.20 -21.87 10.88
N LYS A 90 -12.23 -22.72 10.92
CA LYS A 90 -13.62 -22.33 11.22
C LYS A 90 -13.80 -21.78 12.64
N SER A 91 -13.04 -22.29 13.59
CA SER A 91 -13.07 -21.86 14.99
C SER A 91 -12.13 -20.69 15.30
N SER A 92 -11.28 -20.29 14.34
CA SER A 92 -10.44 -19.11 14.49
C SER A 92 -11.28 -17.85 14.32
N PRO A 93 -11.00 -16.77 15.07
CA PRO A 93 -11.60 -15.45 14.84
C PRO A 93 -11.43 -14.94 13.41
N LEU A 94 -10.41 -15.39 12.70
CA LEU A 94 -10.21 -15.03 11.30
C LEU A 94 -11.23 -15.69 10.38
N ASN A 95 -11.72 -16.89 10.74
CA ASN A 95 -12.64 -17.71 9.94
C ASN A 95 -12.14 -17.95 8.49
N LEU A 96 -10.82 -18.10 8.34
CA LEU A 96 -10.12 -18.34 7.08
C LEU A 96 -9.37 -19.66 7.11
N SER A 97 -9.26 -20.34 5.98
CA SER A 97 -8.30 -21.42 5.74
C SER A 97 -7.54 -21.19 4.44
N ILE A 98 -6.31 -21.70 4.34
CA ILE A 98 -5.49 -21.61 3.14
C ILE A 98 -5.34 -23.00 2.53
N ASN A 99 -5.69 -23.14 1.26
CA ASN A 99 -5.56 -24.38 0.51
C ASN A 99 -4.49 -24.24 -0.58
N ALA A 100 -3.28 -24.72 -0.27
CA ALA A 100 -2.15 -24.78 -1.20
C ALA A 100 -2.00 -26.17 -1.84
N LYS A 101 -2.93 -26.54 -2.73
CA LYS A 101 -2.94 -27.85 -3.43
C LYS A 101 -1.63 -28.08 -4.18
N LYS A 102 -1.19 -29.34 -4.24
CA LYS A 102 0.03 -29.74 -4.98
C LYS A 102 -0.04 -29.41 -6.48
N GLY A 103 -1.23 -29.40 -7.08
CA GLY A 103 -1.44 -29.07 -8.50
C GLY A 103 -1.02 -27.65 -8.88
N TRP A 104 -1.17 -26.69 -7.96
CA TRP A 104 -0.77 -25.29 -8.19
C TRP A 104 0.66 -24.99 -7.69
N ARG A 105 1.47 -26.02 -7.44
CA ARG A 105 2.87 -25.86 -7.04
C ARG A 105 3.77 -26.01 -8.26
N ARG A 106 4.61 -25.00 -8.48
CA ARG A 106 5.59 -24.97 -9.56
C ARG A 106 6.98 -24.86 -8.95
N GLN A 107 7.75 -25.95 -9.08
CA GLN A 107 9.11 -26.00 -8.57
C GLN A 107 10.09 -25.51 -9.63
N ILE A 108 10.80 -24.43 -9.31
CA ILE A 108 11.95 -23.96 -10.09
C ILE A 108 13.11 -24.93 -9.83
N ARG A 109 13.55 -25.66 -10.86
CA ARG A 109 14.58 -26.69 -10.70
C ARG A 109 15.97 -26.06 -10.69
N ARG A 110 16.95 -26.77 -10.13
CA ARG A 110 18.35 -26.33 -10.08
C ARG A 110 18.91 -25.97 -11.45
N ARG A 111 18.54 -26.70 -12.51
CA ARG A 111 18.94 -26.39 -13.89
C ARG A 111 18.39 -25.05 -14.39
N ASP A 112 17.17 -24.70 -13.98
CA ASP A 112 16.51 -23.46 -14.38
C ASP A 112 17.17 -22.28 -13.65
N ILE A 113 17.50 -22.46 -12.36
CA ILE A 113 18.29 -21.50 -11.57
C ILE A 113 19.67 -21.28 -12.21
N GLN A 114 20.40 -22.34 -12.56
CA GLN A 114 21.71 -22.23 -13.22
C GLN A 114 21.63 -21.50 -14.58
N SER A 115 20.54 -21.73 -15.33
CA SER A 115 20.30 -21.01 -16.58
C SER A 115 20.05 -19.52 -16.33
N VAL A 116 19.32 -19.17 -15.27
CA VAL A 116 19.11 -17.77 -14.85
C VAL A 116 20.41 -17.12 -14.39
N THR A 117 21.21 -17.79 -13.54
CA THR A 117 22.40 -17.22 -12.89
C THR A 117 23.67 -17.27 -13.75
N GLY A 118 23.58 -17.73 -15.00
CA GLY A 118 24.68 -17.74 -15.97
C GLY A 118 25.37 -16.37 -16.11
N LYS A 119 26.60 -16.38 -16.67
CA LYS A 119 27.37 -15.16 -16.94
C LYS A 119 26.64 -14.26 -17.94
N SER A 120 26.02 -13.19 -17.44
CA SER A 120 25.35 -12.13 -18.20
C SER A 120 25.10 -10.93 -17.27
N THR A 121 24.47 -9.88 -17.79
CA THR A 121 24.10 -8.71 -16.98
C THR A 121 23.00 -9.07 -15.96
N PRO A 122 22.86 -8.34 -14.83
CA PRO A 122 21.75 -8.51 -13.90
C PRO A 122 20.36 -8.37 -14.56
N ARG A 123 20.23 -7.48 -15.55
CA ARG A 123 19.00 -7.32 -16.35
C ARG A 123 18.66 -8.59 -17.12
N ASP A 124 19.60 -9.18 -17.85
CA ASP A 124 19.36 -10.42 -18.59
C ASP A 124 18.94 -11.57 -17.65
N ARG A 125 19.52 -11.62 -16.45
CA ARG A 125 19.16 -12.61 -15.43
C ARG A 125 17.74 -12.40 -14.93
N MET A 126 17.37 -11.14 -14.67
CA MET A 126 16.00 -10.75 -14.30
C MET A 126 15.01 -11.19 -15.39
N GLU A 127 15.26 -10.87 -16.65
CA GLU A 127 14.39 -11.24 -17.78
C GLU A 127 14.25 -12.76 -17.92
N ARG A 128 15.34 -13.52 -17.77
CA ARG A 128 15.28 -14.99 -17.76
C ARG A 128 14.43 -15.52 -16.61
N PHE A 129 14.53 -14.93 -15.42
CA PHE A 129 13.71 -15.33 -14.27
C PHE A 129 12.24 -14.97 -14.47
N LEU A 130 11.94 -13.77 -14.97
CA LEU A 130 10.58 -13.33 -15.30
C LEU A 130 9.93 -14.26 -16.32
N LYS A 131 10.68 -14.70 -17.35
CA LYS A 131 10.20 -15.69 -18.34
C LYS A 131 9.85 -17.04 -17.71
N LEU A 132 10.61 -17.49 -16.71
CA LEU A 132 10.29 -18.72 -15.97
C LEU A 132 9.00 -18.54 -15.14
N VAL A 133 8.89 -17.42 -14.42
CA VAL A 133 7.70 -17.11 -13.61
C VAL A 133 6.45 -17.01 -14.47
N ARG A 134 6.52 -16.29 -15.60
CA ARG A 134 5.44 -16.15 -16.60
C ARG A 134 4.95 -17.51 -17.08
N LYS A 135 5.88 -18.36 -17.53
CA LYS A 135 5.57 -19.73 -17.96
C LYS A 135 4.88 -20.56 -16.87
N ASP A 136 5.34 -20.46 -15.62
CA ASP A 136 4.76 -21.23 -14.52
C ASP A 136 3.37 -20.70 -14.12
N ILE A 137 3.13 -19.38 -14.21
CA ILE A 137 1.81 -18.77 -14.04
C ILE A 137 0.84 -19.22 -15.14
N GLU A 138 1.25 -19.19 -16.42
CA GLU A 138 0.44 -19.67 -17.55
C GLU A 138 0.02 -21.15 -17.39
N ILE A 139 0.88 -21.98 -16.79
CA ILE A 139 0.53 -23.37 -16.52
C ILE A 139 -0.53 -23.48 -15.43
N ILE A 140 -0.44 -22.66 -14.37
CA ILE A 140 -1.44 -22.61 -13.30
C ILE A 140 -2.78 -22.07 -13.82
N GLU A 141 -2.75 -21.07 -14.69
CA GLU A 141 -3.92 -20.43 -15.29
C GLU A 141 -4.77 -21.41 -16.10
N ARG A 142 -4.13 -22.38 -16.78
CA ARG A 142 -4.79 -23.43 -17.57
C ARG A 142 -5.54 -24.47 -16.73
N ASP A 143 -5.41 -24.45 -15.41
CA ASP A 143 -6.19 -25.33 -14.53
C ASP A 143 -7.68 -24.92 -14.56
N SER A 144 -8.56 -25.91 -14.60
CA SER A 144 -10.01 -25.73 -14.50
C SER A 144 -10.45 -24.91 -13.28
N VAL A 145 -9.69 -25.00 -12.18
CA VAL A 145 -9.90 -24.21 -10.97
C VAL A 145 -8.64 -23.42 -10.71
N GLN A 146 -8.69 -22.11 -10.94
CA GLN A 146 -7.58 -21.22 -10.67
C GLN A 146 -7.44 -20.93 -9.16
N PRO A 147 -6.21 -20.73 -8.66
CA PRO A 147 -6.00 -20.20 -7.32
C PRO A 147 -6.45 -18.75 -7.22
N ASN A 148 -6.79 -18.31 -6.01
CA ASN A 148 -7.14 -16.93 -5.73
C ASN A 148 -5.93 -15.98 -5.77
N ALA A 149 -4.73 -16.50 -5.48
CA ALA A 149 -3.48 -15.76 -5.56
C ALA A 149 -2.30 -16.73 -5.76
N ILE A 150 -1.16 -16.22 -6.25
CA ILE A 150 0.09 -16.98 -6.39
C ILE A 150 1.18 -16.35 -5.54
N ILE A 151 1.82 -17.14 -4.68
CA ILE A 151 3.05 -16.73 -4.02
C ILE A 151 4.24 -17.08 -4.90
N VAL A 152 5.09 -16.10 -5.19
CA VAL A 152 6.37 -16.29 -5.86
C VAL A 152 7.49 -16.13 -4.83
N CYS A 153 8.09 -17.25 -4.44
CA CYS A 153 9.28 -17.29 -3.61
C CYS A 153 10.53 -17.17 -4.47
N ILE A 154 11.28 -16.08 -4.30
CA ILE A 154 12.53 -15.87 -5.04
C ILE A 154 13.62 -16.77 -4.43
N PRO A 155 14.28 -17.66 -5.21
CA PRO A 155 15.42 -18.42 -4.71
C PRO A 155 16.59 -17.50 -4.34
N GLN A 156 17.36 -17.86 -3.30
CA GLN A 156 18.52 -17.06 -2.84
C GLN A 156 19.52 -16.78 -3.98
N GLU A 157 19.88 -17.82 -4.74
CA GLU A 157 20.83 -17.71 -5.86
C GLU A 157 20.34 -16.74 -6.95
N VAL A 158 19.03 -16.67 -7.20
CA VAL A 158 18.44 -15.73 -8.17
C VAL A 158 18.48 -14.32 -7.62
N MET A 159 18.12 -14.14 -6.35
CA MET A 159 18.15 -12.84 -5.69
C MET A 159 19.57 -12.25 -5.71
N ASP A 160 20.58 -13.05 -5.37
CA ASP A 160 21.97 -12.62 -5.35
C ASP A 160 22.47 -12.27 -6.76
N ALA A 161 22.13 -13.09 -7.75
CA ALA A 161 22.61 -12.89 -9.12
C ALA A 161 21.92 -11.73 -9.87
N CYS A 162 20.69 -11.38 -9.50
CA CYS A 162 19.91 -10.30 -10.13
C CYS A 162 20.06 -8.95 -9.40
N THR A 163 20.64 -8.93 -8.19
CA THR A 163 20.92 -7.68 -7.46
C THR A 163 22.29 -7.16 -7.87
N PRO A 164 22.42 -5.92 -8.37
CA PRO A 164 23.73 -5.32 -8.64
C PRO A 164 24.61 -5.25 -7.37
N GLU A 165 25.93 -5.42 -7.50
CA GLU A 165 26.86 -5.49 -6.37
C GLU A 165 26.86 -4.22 -5.48
N ASN A 166 26.46 -3.08 -6.04
CA ASN A 166 26.40 -1.78 -5.37
C ASN A 166 25.04 -1.45 -4.74
N GLN A 167 24.09 -2.39 -4.74
CA GLN A 167 22.75 -2.19 -4.18
C GLN A 167 22.50 -3.11 -2.98
N ASP A 168 21.74 -2.60 -2.01
CA ASP A 168 21.16 -3.44 -0.97
C ASP A 168 20.11 -4.39 -1.59
N HIS A 169 20.11 -5.65 -1.16
CA HIS A 169 19.11 -6.68 -1.48
C HIS A 169 17.67 -6.28 -1.03
N ALA A 170 17.47 -5.07 -0.49
CA ALA A 170 16.18 -4.44 -0.27
C ALA A 170 15.34 -4.29 -1.55
N ARG A 171 15.93 -4.12 -2.74
CA ARG A 171 15.22 -4.14 -4.03
C ARG A 171 16.06 -4.85 -5.09
N ILE A 172 15.41 -5.53 -6.02
CA ILE A 172 16.09 -6.17 -7.16
C ILE A 172 15.80 -5.30 -8.37
N GLN A 173 16.64 -4.29 -8.57
CA GLN A 173 16.49 -3.29 -9.62
C GLN A 173 17.69 -3.31 -10.56
N SER A 174 17.43 -3.32 -11.86
CA SER A 174 18.47 -3.26 -12.89
C SER A 174 18.02 -2.38 -14.04
N GLU A 175 18.83 -1.39 -14.41
CA GLU A 175 18.54 -0.45 -15.52
C GLU A 175 17.12 0.16 -15.40
N GLY A 176 16.74 0.48 -14.15
CA GLY A 176 15.46 1.05 -13.78
C GLY A 176 14.26 0.08 -13.80
N SER A 177 14.42 -1.18 -14.17
CA SER A 177 13.37 -2.21 -14.03
C SER A 177 13.38 -2.80 -12.62
N ASP A 178 12.22 -3.09 -12.04
CA ASP A 178 12.09 -3.73 -10.72
C ASP A 178 11.41 -5.11 -10.81
N LEU A 179 12.09 -6.14 -10.29
CA LEU A 179 11.59 -7.52 -10.37
C LEU A 179 10.21 -7.70 -9.73
N ARG A 180 9.94 -7.04 -8.60
CA ARG A 180 8.64 -7.16 -7.92
C ARG A 180 7.55 -6.57 -8.78
N ASN A 181 7.78 -5.40 -9.37
CA ASN A 181 6.80 -4.73 -10.20
C ASN A 181 6.49 -5.57 -11.45
N ARG A 182 7.52 -6.06 -12.16
CA ARG A 182 7.36 -6.94 -13.32
C ARG A 182 6.59 -8.23 -13.02
N ILE A 183 6.81 -8.87 -11.86
CA ILE A 183 6.02 -10.05 -11.46
C ILE A 183 4.55 -9.69 -11.19
N LYS A 184 4.27 -8.49 -10.68
CA LYS A 184 2.90 -8.01 -10.51
C LYS A 184 2.20 -7.82 -11.84
N LEU A 185 2.89 -7.24 -12.83
CA LEU A 185 2.38 -7.10 -14.19
C LEU A 185 2.04 -8.47 -14.81
N ILE A 186 2.96 -9.45 -14.72
CA ILE A 186 2.71 -10.82 -15.18
C ILE A 186 1.46 -11.43 -14.52
N GLY A 187 1.29 -11.24 -13.21
CA GLY A 187 0.09 -11.71 -12.50
C GLY A 187 -1.19 -11.00 -12.93
N MET A 188 -1.11 -9.70 -13.23
CA MET A 188 -2.22 -8.89 -13.70
C MET A 188 -2.69 -9.33 -15.09
N GLU A 189 -1.76 -9.61 -16.00
CA GLU A 189 -2.04 -10.16 -17.33
C GLU A 189 -2.78 -11.50 -17.21
N ALA A 190 -2.31 -12.38 -16.34
CA ALA A 190 -2.94 -13.68 -16.06
C ALA A 190 -4.19 -13.59 -15.17
N ARG A 191 -4.62 -12.39 -14.76
CA ARG A 191 -5.75 -12.15 -13.85
C ARG A 191 -5.67 -12.90 -12.51
N ILE A 192 -4.45 -13.18 -12.03
CA ILE A 192 -4.19 -13.84 -10.74
C ILE A 192 -3.22 -12.98 -9.92
N PRO A 193 -3.67 -12.39 -8.80
CA PRO A 193 -2.81 -11.57 -7.94
C PRO A 193 -1.59 -12.32 -7.43
N THR A 194 -0.43 -11.64 -7.42
CA THR A 194 0.84 -12.24 -6.99
C THR A 194 1.31 -11.66 -5.66
N GLN A 195 1.92 -12.50 -4.83
CA GLN A 195 2.59 -12.11 -3.59
C GLN A 195 4.05 -12.56 -3.64
N LEU A 196 4.98 -11.62 -3.58
CA LEU A 196 6.40 -11.94 -3.54
C LEU A 196 6.86 -12.28 -2.12
N ILE A 197 7.71 -13.29 -2.02
CA ILE A 197 8.42 -13.65 -0.78
C ILE A 197 9.92 -13.74 -1.08
N LYS A 198 10.70 -12.95 -0.33
CA LYS A 198 12.16 -12.99 -0.37
C LYS A 198 12.70 -14.13 0.50
N PRO A 199 13.91 -14.65 0.21
CA PRO A 199 14.60 -15.62 1.07
C PRO A 199 14.67 -15.20 2.54
N SER A 200 15.00 -13.92 2.81
CA SER A 200 15.10 -13.38 4.16
C SER A 200 13.76 -13.37 4.91
N THR A 201 12.63 -13.33 4.20
CA THR A 201 11.29 -13.45 4.81
C THR A 201 11.02 -14.85 5.33
N LEU A 202 11.57 -15.89 4.66
CA LEU A 202 11.45 -17.30 5.07
C LEU A 202 12.55 -17.74 6.04
N ALA A 203 13.58 -16.93 6.24
CA ALA A 203 14.64 -17.14 7.22
C ALA A 203 14.17 -16.80 8.66
N ILE A 204 13.12 -17.47 9.12
CA ILE A 204 12.49 -17.24 10.42
C ILE A 204 13.32 -17.90 11.53
N ARG A 205 13.74 -17.11 12.52
CA ARG A 205 14.56 -17.55 13.66
C ARG A 205 13.86 -17.41 15.01
N THR A 206 12.81 -16.59 15.10
CA THR A 206 12.11 -16.31 16.36
C THR A 206 10.60 -16.43 16.21
N GLY A 207 9.89 -16.69 17.32
CA GLY A 207 8.42 -16.68 17.35
C GLY A 207 7.86 -15.33 16.89
N ARG A 208 8.49 -14.21 17.29
CA ARG A 208 8.10 -12.85 16.89
C ARG A 208 8.15 -12.67 15.38
N GLN A 209 9.22 -13.14 14.73
CA GLN A 209 9.31 -13.13 13.27
C GLN A 209 8.20 -13.98 12.65
N ARG A 210 7.99 -15.19 13.17
CA ARG A 210 6.98 -16.13 12.68
C ARG A 210 5.57 -15.52 12.74
N ALA A 211 5.16 -15.00 13.90
CA ALA A 211 3.87 -14.34 14.09
C ALA A 211 3.71 -13.11 13.20
N SER A 212 4.74 -12.26 13.10
CA SER A 212 4.71 -11.09 12.21
C SER A 212 4.54 -11.45 10.73
N ARG A 213 5.20 -12.53 10.26
CA ARG A 213 5.03 -12.99 8.87
C ARG A 213 3.66 -13.60 8.64
N ALA A 214 3.14 -14.39 9.59
CA ALA A 214 1.79 -14.95 9.52
C ALA A 214 0.71 -13.85 9.43
N TRP A 215 0.81 -12.81 10.28
CA TRP A 215 -0.10 -11.67 10.24
C TRP A 215 -0.08 -10.96 8.89
N ASN A 216 1.10 -10.53 8.42
CA ASN A 216 1.22 -9.81 7.16
C ASN A 216 0.80 -10.64 5.95
N LEU A 217 1.12 -11.93 5.94
CA LEU A 217 0.71 -12.84 4.88
C LEU A 217 -0.82 -13.01 4.86
N THR A 218 -1.46 -13.12 6.03
CA THR A 218 -2.92 -13.28 6.14
C THR A 218 -3.66 -12.05 5.64
N VAL A 219 -3.28 -10.85 6.11
CA VAL A 219 -3.94 -9.60 5.73
C VAL A 219 -3.79 -9.38 4.21
N GLY A 220 -2.57 -9.56 3.68
CA GLY A 220 -2.32 -9.41 2.25
C GLY A 220 -3.04 -10.45 1.38
N LEU A 221 -3.11 -11.72 1.82
CA LEU A 221 -3.82 -12.78 1.08
C LEU A 221 -5.33 -12.63 1.15
N LEU A 222 -5.88 -12.20 2.29
CA LEU A 222 -7.31 -11.99 2.45
C LEU A 222 -7.84 -11.04 1.36
N TYR A 223 -7.22 -9.87 1.22
CA TYR A 223 -7.66 -8.90 0.22
C TYR A 223 -7.41 -9.38 -1.22
N LYS A 224 -6.23 -9.98 -1.50
CA LYS A 224 -5.94 -10.58 -2.82
C LYS A 224 -6.92 -11.67 -3.21
N SER A 225 -7.42 -12.41 -2.23
CA SER A 225 -8.32 -13.53 -2.49
C SER A 225 -9.77 -13.12 -2.78
N GLN A 226 -10.08 -11.82 -2.65
CA GLN A 226 -11.42 -11.26 -2.85
C GLN A 226 -12.47 -11.94 -1.93
N ARG A 227 -12.03 -12.42 -0.77
CA ARG A 227 -12.92 -12.98 0.26
C ARG A 227 -13.42 -11.94 1.25
N GLY A 228 -12.79 -10.78 1.27
CA GLY A 228 -13.13 -9.69 2.16
C GLY A 228 -11.99 -8.69 2.32
N HIS A 229 -12.17 -7.80 3.30
CA HIS A 229 -11.17 -6.84 3.73
C HIS A 229 -10.84 -7.07 5.20
N PRO A 230 -9.58 -6.87 5.61
CA PRO A 230 -9.17 -7.13 6.98
C PRO A 230 -9.82 -6.15 7.97
N TRP A 231 -10.00 -4.89 7.56
CA TRP A 231 -10.76 -3.85 8.26
C TRP A 231 -11.10 -2.74 7.26
N LYS A 232 -12.05 -1.87 7.63
CA LYS A 232 -12.41 -0.69 6.85
C LYS A 232 -12.47 0.55 7.71
N THR A 233 -12.83 1.64 7.06
CA THR A 233 -12.95 2.95 7.65
C THR A 233 -14.23 3.09 8.48
N ARG A 234 -14.11 3.60 9.72
CA ARG A 234 -15.26 4.06 10.52
C ARG A 234 -15.71 5.48 10.15
N GLN A 235 -14.76 6.33 9.74
CA GLN A 235 -14.91 7.79 9.64
C GLN A 235 -15.02 8.36 8.22
N ILE A 236 -15.04 7.53 7.17
CA ILE A 236 -15.36 8.06 5.82
C ILE A 236 -16.87 8.25 5.78
N GLU A 237 -17.31 9.51 5.80
CA GLU A 237 -18.72 9.86 5.67
C GLU A 237 -19.24 9.43 4.30
N ASP A 238 -20.46 8.88 4.27
CA ASP A 238 -21.09 8.51 3.01
C ASP A 238 -21.36 9.79 2.20
N GLY A 239 -20.94 9.81 0.94
CA GLY A 239 -20.95 11.01 0.12
C GLY A 239 -19.57 11.66 -0.08
N HIS A 240 -18.52 11.25 0.65
CA HIS A 240 -17.16 11.79 0.43
C HIS A 240 -16.35 10.94 -0.54
N CYS A 241 -15.59 11.60 -1.41
CA CYS A 241 -14.62 10.98 -2.32
C CYS A 241 -13.21 11.41 -1.92
N TYR A 242 -12.34 10.45 -1.59
CA TYR A 242 -10.92 10.73 -1.33
C TYR A 242 -10.08 10.13 -2.45
N ALA A 243 -9.21 10.92 -3.05
CA ALA A 243 -8.28 10.48 -4.08
C ALA A 243 -6.84 10.82 -3.70
N GLY A 244 -5.91 9.94 -4.06
CA GLY A 244 -4.48 10.23 -4.04
C GLY A 244 -3.93 10.32 -5.45
N LEU A 245 -3.25 11.42 -5.77
CA LEU A 245 -2.64 11.65 -7.06
C LEU A 245 -1.16 11.26 -7.06
N SER A 246 -0.75 10.51 -8.07
CA SER A 246 0.66 10.27 -8.35
C SER A 246 0.92 10.22 -9.84
N PHE A 247 2.16 10.48 -10.22
CA PHE A 247 2.57 10.54 -11.60
C PHE A 247 3.61 9.47 -11.84
N TYR A 248 3.64 8.96 -13.05
CA TYR A 248 4.68 8.05 -13.48
C TYR A 248 5.13 8.34 -14.91
N ARG A 249 6.37 7.97 -15.18
CA ARG A 249 6.98 8.08 -16.50
C ARG A 249 6.79 6.76 -17.23
N GLU A 250 6.26 6.83 -18.44
CA GLU A 250 6.30 5.70 -19.37
C GLU A 250 7.66 5.75 -20.07
N ARG A 251 8.32 4.60 -20.20
CA ARG A 251 9.65 4.54 -20.79
C ARG A 251 9.53 4.14 -22.25
N ASP A 252 9.53 5.12 -23.14
CA ASP A 252 9.61 4.91 -24.59
C ASP A 252 11.08 4.94 -25.06
N GLU A 253 11.40 4.26 -26.17
CA GLU A 253 12.76 4.18 -26.74
C GLU A 253 13.33 5.51 -27.29
N GLY A 254 12.76 6.68 -26.95
CA GLY A 254 13.21 7.96 -27.52
C GLY A 254 12.89 9.22 -26.73
N ASP A 255 11.80 9.27 -25.95
CA ASP A 255 11.42 10.47 -25.18
C ASP A 255 10.93 10.11 -23.77
N ASP A 256 11.51 10.77 -22.78
CA ASP A 256 11.29 10.59 -21.34
C ASP A 256 10.00 11.34 -20.91
N VAL A 257 8.85 10.98 -21.50
CA VAL A 257 7.57 11.70 -21.31
C VAL A 257 6.85 11.21 -20.03
N ILE A 258 6.42 12.14 -19.19
CA ILE A 258 5.52 11.86 -18.06
C ILE A 258 4.13 11.73 -18.66
N ARG A 259 3.53 10.54 -18.62
CA ARG A 259 2.35 10.26 -19.47
C ARG A 259 1.03 10.07 -18.74
N ALA A 260 1.00 9.79 -17.44
CA ALA A 260 -0.27 9.60 -16.75
C ALA A 260 -0.26 9.98 -15.27
N ALA A 261 -1.38 10.60 -14.88
CA ALA A 261 -1.83 10.72 -13.51
C ALA A 261 -2.54 9.43 -13.11
N LEU A 262 -2.23 8.93 -11.92
CA LEU A 262 -2.95 7.83 -11.28
C LEU A 262 -3.68 8.39 -10.07
N ALA A 263 -5.00 8.23 -10.09
CA ALA A 263 -5.85 8.52 -8.97
C ALA A 263 -6.21 7.23 -8.24
N HIS A 264 -5.86 7.15 -6.96
CA HIS A 264 -6.32 6.09 -6.08
C HIS A 264 -7.54 6.57 -5.30
N VAL A 265 -8.72 6.12 -5.72
CA VAL A 265 -10.02 6.54 -5.17
C VAL A 265 -10.44 5.60 -4.04
N PHE A 266 -10.83 6.19 -2.93
CA PHE A 266 -11.43 5.53 -1.78
C PHE A 266 -12.89 5.96 -1.70
N HIS A 267 -13.80 5.03 -1.95
CA HIS A 267 -15.23 5.23 -1.70
C HIS A 267 -15.83 3.98 -1.07
N GLY A 268 -16.48 4.15 0.09
CA GLY A 268 -17.14 3.05 0.79
C GLY A 268 -16.23 1.87 1.14
N ARG A 269 -16.24 0.83 0.30
CA ARG A 269 -15.52 -0.45 0.53
C ARG A 269 -14.35 -0.66 -0.41
N ASP A 270 -14.25 0.10 -1.50
CA ASP A 270 -13.39 -0.24 -2.62
C ASP A 270 -12.20 0.72 -2.74
N HIS A 271 -11.07 0.13 -3.12
CA HIS A 271 -9.82 0.83 -3.42
C HIS A 271 -9.60 0.67 -4.93
N ILE A 272 -9.81 1.76 -5.66
CA ILE A 272 -9.81 1.73 -7.11
C ILE A 272 -8.67 2.58 -7.66
N ILE A 273 -7.96 2.01 -8.63
CA ILE A 273 -6.95 2.69 -9.41
C ILE A 273 -7.59 3.19 -10.70
N LEU A 274 -7.58 4.49 -10.88
CA LEU A 274 -7.93 5.15 -12.13
C LEU A 274 -6.64 5.67 -12.76
N GLN A 275 -6.44 5.33 -14.03
CA GLN A 275 -5.40 5.89 -14.86
C GLN A 275 -6.04 6.95 -15.74
N SER A 276 -5.44 8.14 -15.76
CA SER A 276 -5.85 9.18 -16.71
C SER A 276 -5.57 8.74 -18.14
N ASP A 277 -6.32 9.29 -19.10
CA ASP A 277 -5.85 9.26 -20.48
C ASP A 277 -4.51 10.02 -20.59
N PRO A 278 -3.77 9.88 -21.71
CA PRO A 278 -2.52 10.60 -21.91
C PRO A 278 -2.71 12.10 -21.70
N LEU A 279 -1.96 12.64 -20.73
CA LEU A 279 -2.09 14.04 -20.35
C LEU A 279 -1.11 14.90 -21.15
N PRO A 280 -1.59 15.98 -21.81
CA PRO A 280 -0.70 16.92 -22.47
C PRO A 280 0.08 17.75 -21.44
N ASP A 281 1.30 18.13 -21.79
CA ASP A 281 2.04 19.25 -21.19
C ASP A 281 2.26 19.18 -19.65
N ILE A 282 2.74 18.04 -19.14
CA ILE A 282 3.18 17.95 -17.74
C ILE A 282 4.51 18.67 -17.55
N THR A 283 4.53 19.63 -16.61
CA THR A 283 5.73 20.39 -16.25
C THR A 283 6.34 19.84 -14.96
N GLU A 284 7.66 19.81 -14.85
CA GLU A 284 8.35 19.47 -13.61
C GLU A 284 8.91 20.72 -12.92
N ASP A 285 8.82 20.77 -11.59
CA ASP A 285 9.49 21.79 -10.78
C ASP A 285 11.02 21.54 -10.69
N GLU A 286 11.74 22.45 -10.04
CA GLU A 286 13.19 22.34 -9.78
C GLU A 286 13.62 21.06 -9.03
N ASN A 287 12.67 20.40 -8.35
CA ASN A 287 12.87 19.17 -7.59
C ASN A 287 12.46 17.92 -8.40
N GLY A 288 12.05 18.07 -9.66
CA GLY A 288 11.54 16.99 -10.50
C GLY A 288 10.14 16.52 -10.11
N SER A 289 9.35 17.35 -9.42
CA SER A 289 7.97 17.06 -9.08
C SER A 289 7.07 17.47 -10.24
N PRO A 290 6.23 16.57 -10.78
CA PRO A 290 5.31 16.90 -11.86
C PRO A 290 4.09 17.70 -11.41
N HIS A 291 3.64 18.57 -12.31
CA HIS A 291 2.49 19.45 -12.21
C HIS A 291 1.65 19.35 -13.48
N LEU A 292 0.33 19.26 -13.28
CA LEU A 292 -0.65 19.22 -14.36
C LEU A 292 -0.83 20.63 -14.96
N SER A 293 -1.12 20.68 -16.25
CA SER A 293 -1.75 21.85 -16.87
C SER A 293 -3.21 21.96 -16.41
N TYR A 294 -3.84 23.11 -16.65
CA TYR A 294 -5.26 23.33 -16.36
C TYR A 294 -6.16 22.23 -16.97
N GLU A 295 -5.99 21.93 -18.26
CA GLU A 295 -6.81 20.94 -18.97
C GLU A 295 -6.62 19.53 -18.40
N ALA A 296 -5.36 19.18 -18.09
CA ALA A 296 -5.04 17.88 -17.51
C ALA A 296 -5.59 17.73 -16.08
N ALA A 297 -5.54 18.78 -15.28
CA ALA A 297 -6.10 18.81 -13.94
C ALA A 297 -7.63 18.68 -13.97
N ARG A 298 -8.28 19.39 -14.89
CA ARG A 298 -9.72 19.30 -15.12
C ARG A 298 -10.13 17.88 -15.53
N GLN A 299 -9.46 17.30 -16.52
CA GLN A 299 -9.75 15.96 -17.01
C GLN A 299 -9.61 14.91 -15.88
N VAL A 300 -8.55 14.98 -15.07
CA VAL A 300 -8.35 14.08 -13.94
C VAL A 300 -9.47 14.22 -12.90
N GLY A 301 -9.89 15.46 -12.60
CA GLY A 301 -11.00 15.72 -11.70
C GLY A 301 -12.32 15.13 -12.22
N GLU A 302 -12.67 15.42 -13.48
CA GLU A 302 -13.88 14.92 -14.13
C GLU A 302 -13.91 13.39 -14.14
N GLN A 303 -12.81 12.74 -14.52
CA GLN A 303 -12.71 11.28 -14.56
C GLN A 303 -12.93 10.63 -13.18
N ILE A 304 -12.38 11.21 -12.10
CA ILE A 304 -12.58 10.71 -10.74
C ILE A 304 -14.05 10.86 -10.32
N LEU A 305 -14.66 12.00 -10.60
CA LEU A 305 -16.04 12.28 -10.22
C LEU A 305 -17.04 11.44 -11.03
N GLU A 306 -16.82 11.29 -12.33
CA GLU A 306 -17.60 10.39 -13.19
C GLU A 306 -17.52 8.95 -12.70
N TYR A 307 -16.32 8.48 -12.32
CA TYR A 307 -16.17 7.16 -11.73
C TYR A 307 -16.96 7.01 -10.43
N TYR A 308 -16.86 7.98 -9.53
CA TYR A 308 -17.61 7.98 -8.28
C TYR A 308 -19.12 7.96 -8.53
N GLU A 309 -19.60 8.84 -9.42
CA GLU A 309 -21.02 8.96 -9.78
C GLU A 309 -21.55 7.69 -10.45
N ALA A 310 -20.76 7.04 -11.31
CA ALA A 310 -21.12 5.75 -11.91
C ALA A 310 -21.29 4.64 -10.85
N GLN A 311 -20.52 4.67 -9.75
CA GLN A 311 -20.64 3.68 -8.67
C GLN A 311 -21.74 4.01 -7.65
N LYS A 312 -22.02 5.29 -7.40
CA LYS A 312 -22.92 5.74 -6.33
C LYS A 312 -24.28 6.27 -6.82
N GLY A 313 -24.40 6.58 -8.11
CA GLY A 313 -25.57 7.21 -8.72
C GLY A 313 -25.69 8.71 -8.44
N THR A 314 -24.77 9.30 -7.68
CA THR A 314 -24.74 10.73 -7.35
C THR A 314 -23.30 11.22 -7.26
N ARG A 315 -23.07 12.51 -7.56
CA ARG A 315 -21.81 13.19 -7.26
C ARG A 315 -21.51 13.19 -5.74
N PRO A 316 -20.23 13.24 -5.33
CA PRO A 316 -19.88 13.37 -3.92
C PRO A 316 -20.29 14.74 -3.40
N SER A 317 -20.59 14.83 -2.10
CA SER A 317 -20.76 16.13 -1.43
C SER A 317 -19.42 16.81 -1.21
N ARG A 318 -18.35 16.04 -0.99
CA ARG A 318 -17.00 16.55 -0.74
C ARG A 318 -15.98 15.72 -1.51
N PHE A 319 -15.07 16.39 -2.22
CA PHE A 319 -13.96 15.78 -2.93
C PHE A 319 -12.63 16.21 -2.32
N VAL A 320 -11.80 15.24 -1.94
CA VAL A 320 -10.50 15.47 -1.31
C VAL A 320 -9.40 14.86 -2.17
N LEU A 321 -8.43 15.67 -2.59
CA LEU A 321 -7.31 15.24 -3.41
C LEU A 321 -5.98 15.41 -2.67
N HIS A 322 -5.26 14.30 -2.46
CA HIS A 322 -3.96 14.27 -1.80
C HIS A 322 -2.82 14.16 -2.83
N LYS A 323 -1.87 15.11 -2.80
CA LYS A 323 -0.67 15.13 -3.68
C LYS A 323 0.62 15.24 -2.84
N PRO A 324 1.77 14.67 -3.28
CA PRO A 324 3.05 14.82 -2.56
C PRO A 324 3.79 16.15 -2.82
N SER A 325 3.31 16.97 -3.75
CA SER A 325 3.82 18.31 -4.09
C SER A 325 2.69 19.35 -3.98
N VAL A 326 3.06 20.63 -4.02
CA VAL A 326 2.13 21.78 -4.01
C VAL A 326 1.24 21.74 -5.25
N PHE A 327 0.03 22.31 -5.15
CA PHE A 327 -0.85 22.55 -6.29
C PHE A 327 -0.50 23.91 -6.92
N TRP A 328 -0.26 23.94 -8.22
CA TRP A 328 -0.10 25.19 -8.96
C TRP A 328 -1.45 25.80 -9.28
N GLU A 329 -1.46 27.10 -9.61
CA GLU A 329 -2.69 27.83 -9.94
C GLU A 329 -3.47 27.16 -11.07
N GLU A 330 -2.79 26.74 -12.15
CA GLU A 330 -3.45 26.03 -13.25
C GLU A 330 -4.09 24.70 -12.78
N GLU A 331 -3.41 23.95 -11.90
CA GLU A 331 -3.96 22.70 -11.35
C GLU A 331 -5.22 22.97 -10.53
N ARG A 332 -5.18 24.04 -9.73
CA ARG A 332 -6.28 24.47 -8.87
C ARG A 332 -7.48 24.91 -9.69
N GLU A 333 -7.28 25.78 -10.68
CA GLU A 333 -8.34 26.26 -11.58
C GLU A 333 -9.00 25.10 -12.34
N GLY A 334 -8.20 24.18 -12.88
CA GLY A 334 -8.73 23.02 -13.60
C GLY A 334 -9.55 22.09 -12.70
N LEU A 335 -9.07 21.83 -11.47
CA LEU A 335 -9.79 21.01 -10.49
C LEU A 335 -11.07 21.68 -9.99
N LEU A 336 -11.06 23.00 -9.77
CA LEU A 336 -12.25 23.76 -9.41
C LEU A 336 -13.34 23.59 -10.46
N ASP A 337 -13.00 23.79 -11.73
CA ASP A 337 -13.96 23.66 -12.85
C ASP A 337 -14.48 22.22 -12.99
N ALA A 338 -13.62 21.21 -12.82
CA ALA A 338 -14.05 19.81 -12.82
C ALA A 338 -15.06 19.50 -11.71
N THR A 339 -14.92 20.18 -10.57
CA THR A 339 -15.73 19.97 -9.37
C THR A 339 -16.98 20.85 -9.30
N ASP A 340 -17.37 21.51 -10.40
CA ASP A 340 -18.62 22.27 -10.43
C ASP A 340 -19.81 21.40 -9.98
N GLY A 341 -20.57 21.90 -9.01
CA GLY A 341 -21.67 21.16 -8.36
C GLY A 341 -21.27 20.18 -7.24
N VAL A 342 -19.98 20.02 -6.92
CA VAL A 342 -19.53 19.43 -5.65
C VAL A 342 -19.50 20.54 -4.59
N ARG A 343 -19.98 20.26 -3.36
CA ARG A 343 -20.08 21.30 -2.33
C ARG A 343 -18.72 21.75 -1.82
N ASP A 344 -17.87 20.79 -1.50
CA ASP A 344 -16.58 21.04 -0.85
C ASP A 344 -15.43 20.40 -1.65
N LEU A 345 -14.40 21.17 -1.96
CA LEU A 345 -13.14 20.70 -2.56
C LEU A 345 -11.99 20.95 -1.59
N ASP A 346 -11.27 19.90 -1.21
CA ASP A 346 -10.02 20.03 -0.46
C ASP A 346 -8.84 19.51 -1.28
N LEU A 347 -7.88 20.40 -1.55
CA LEU A 347 -6.61 20.06 -2.15
C LEU A 347 -5.55 20.04 -1.05
N VAL A 348 -4.96 18.88 -0.77
CA VAL A 348 -4.04 18.75 0.37
C VAL A 348 -2.69 18.22 -0.07
N TRP A 349 -1.67 19.05 0.17
CA TRP A 349 -0.28 18.67 -0.02
C TRP A 349 0.26 17.93 1.20
N VAL A 350 0.76 16.71 0.99
CA VAL A 350 1.32 15.86 2.06
C VAL A 350 2.78 15.52 1.79
N ARG A 351 3.69 16.16 2.52
CA ARG A 351 5.15 15.97 2.41
C ARG A 351 5.68 15.00 3.46
N ARG A 352 6.45 14.01 3.00
CA ARG A 352 6.94 12.92 3.87
C ARG A 352 7.97 13.35 4.92
N ARG A 353 8.94 14.19 4.58
CA ARG A 353 10.13 14.47 5.43
C ARG A 353 10.35 15.98 5.60
N PRO A 354 9.61 16.63 6.50
CA PRO A 354 9.93 17.99 6.92
C PRO A 354 11.23 18.05 7.72
N LYS A 355 11.83 19.24 7.74
CA LYS A 355 13.00 19.59 8.56
C LYS A 355 12.60 20.00 10.00
N VAL A 356 11.54 19.39 10.54
CA VAL A 356 11.01 19.66 11.89
C VAL A 356 11.08 18.40 12.75
N ARG A 357 11.44 18.54 14.03
CA ARG A 357 11.45 17.48 15.04
C ARG A 357 10.97 18.04 16.38
N LEU A 358 10.25 17.21 17.13
CA LEU A 358 9.78 17.47 18.48
C LEU A 358 10.53 16.55 19.44
N PHE A 359 11.01 17.13 20.53
CA PHE A 359 11.70 16.43 21.60
C PHE A 359 10.87 16.58 22.86
N PRO A 360 9.96 15.64 23.16
CA PRO A 360 9.21 15.68 24.41
C PRO A 360 10.18 15.55 25.59
N PRO A 361 9.85 16.12 26.77
CA PRO A 361 10.66 15.99 27.98
C PRO A 361 10.47 14.61 28.63
N THR A 362 10.61 13.55 27.84
CA THR A 362 10.43 12.14 28.22
C THR A 362 11.47 11.27 27.53
N ASP A 363 11.73 10.08 28.05
CA ASP A 363 12.62 9.10 27.39
C ASP A 363 12.01 8.49 26.12
N TYR A 364 10.71 8.70 25.89
CA TYR A 364 10.01 8.26 24.70
C TYR A 364 9.97 9.35 23.63
N PRO A 365 9.98 8.98 22.35
CA PRO A 365 9.79 9.96 21.28
C PRO A 365 8.37 10.54 21.28
N ALA A 366 8.14 11.58 20.49
CA ALA A 366 6.81 12.17 20.32
C ALA A 366 5.75 11.10 20.02
N MET A 367 4.59 11.26 20.66
CA MET A 367 3.48 10.32 20.54
C MET A 367 2.88 10.40 19.13
N ARG A 368 2.49 9.25 18.57
CA ARG A 368 1.66 9.24 17.37
C ARG A 368 0.37 10.03 17.65
N GLY A 369 -0.07 10.86 16.71
CA GLY A 369 -1.18 11.80 16.90
C GLY A 369 -0.75 13.18 17.40
N THR A 370 0.53 13.39 17.76
CA THR A 370 1.04 14.75 18.08
C THR A 370 1.01 15.63 16.84
N LEU A 371 0.30 16.75 16.92
CA LEU A 371 0.11 17.73 15.86
C LEU A 371 0.73 19.07 16.30
N LEU A 372 1.73 19.55 15.56
CA LEU A 372 2.21 20.93 15.64
C LEU A 372 1.60 21.71 14.48
N SER A 373 0.92 22.81 14.74
CA SER A 373 0.33 23.68 13.71
C SER A 373 0.95 25.06 13.79
N VAL A 374 1.28 25.65 12.64
CA VAL A 374 1.71 27.04 12.47
C VAL A 374 0.54 27.77 11.81
N PRO A 375 -0.36 28.39 12.60
CA PRO A 375 -1.64 28.90 12.08
C PRO A 375 -1.47 30.00 11.03
N ASP A 376 -0.46 30.86 11.19
CA ASP A 376 -0.23 31.98 10.28
C ASP A 376 0.14 31.52 8.85
N ASP A 377 0.70 30.32 8.71
CA ASP A 377 1.11 29.74 7.41
C ASP A 377 0.20 28.57 6.97
N ASP A 378 -0.83 28.22 7.75
CA ASP A 378 -1.64 26.99 7.63
C ASP A 378 -0.80 25.70 7.40
N VAL A 379 0.34 25.61 8.10
CA VAL A 379 1.24 24.46 8.01
C VAL A 379 1.12 23.55 9.22
N HIS A 380 0.93 22.26 8.97
CA HIS A 380 0.74 21.27 10.02
C HIS A 380 1.78 20.16 9.95
N TYR A 381 2.39 19.84 11.08
CA TYR A 381 3.33 18.74 11.25
C TYR A 381 2.73 17.67 12.14
N LEU A 382 2.31 16.56 11.53
CA LEU A 382 1.63 15.47 12.20
C LEU A 382 2.56 14.26 12.40
N TYR A 383 2.71 13.82 13.64
CA TYR A 383 3.39 12.57 13.96
C TYR A 383 2.45 11.38 13.68
N THR A 384 2.51 10.85 12.46
CA THR A 384 1.85 9.59 12.10
C THR A 384 2.64 8.36 12.54
N SER A 385 3.91 8.54 12.91
CA SER A 385 4.74 7.51 13.53
C SER A 385 5.35 8.08 14.79
N GLY A 386 5.37 7.31 15.87
CA GLY A 386 5.83 7.78 17.16
C GLY A 386 5.59 6.74 18.25
N TYR A 387 5.72 7.16 19.50
CA TYR A 387 5.30 6.32 20.63
C TYR A 387 3.79 6.04 20.53
N VAL A 388 3.40 4.77 20.68
CA VAL A 388 2.00 4.34 20.70
C VAL A 388 1.70 3.81 22.10
N PRO A 389 0.86 4.50 22.91
CA PRO A 389 0.58 4.10 24.29
C PRO A 389 0.06 2.66 24.42
N GLU A 390 -0.83 2.23 23.54
CA GLU A 390 -1.44 0.89 23.55
C GLU A 390 -0.43 -0.22 23.27
N GLU A 391 0.60 0.10 22.50
CA GLU A 391 1.69 -0.82 22.18
C GLU A 391 2.87 -0.61 23.13
N THR A 392 2.83 0.40 24.02
CA THR A 392 3.91 0.77 24.96
C THR A 392 5.30 0.96 24.32
N THR A 393 5.36 1.18 23.01
CA THR A 393 6.61 1.27 22.26
C THR A 393 6.46 2.08 20.98
N TYR A 394 7.58 2.52 20.42
CA TYR A 394 7.72 2.90 19.02
C TYR A 394 8.44 1.77 18.28
N GLN A 395 7.86 1.27 17.18
CA GLN A 395 8.42 0.12 16.45
C GLN A 395 9.36 0.52 15.29
N GLY A 396 9.52 1.80 15.00
CA GLY A 396 10.39 2.28 13.94
C GLY A 396 11.85 2.43 14.39
N SER A 397 12.73 2.68 13.44
CA SER A 397 14.14 2.98 13.71
C SER A 397 14.38 4.49 13.87
N GLY A 398 15.36 4.84 14.70
CA GLY A 398 15.79 6.22 14.92
C GLY A 398 14.73 7.11 15.57
N VAL A 399 14.93 8.42 15.48
CA VAL A 399 13.96 9.41 15.98
C VAL A 399 12.83 9.56 14.95
N PRO A 400 11.55 9.41 15.35
CA PRO A 400 10.43 9.58 14.43
C PRO A 400 10.39 11.01 13.89
N SER A 401 9.75 11.15 12.75
CA SER A 401 9.67 12.40 12.01
C SER A 401 8.23 12.58 11.57
N PRO A 402 7.67 13.79 11.73
CA PRO A 402 6.31 14.05 11.31
C PRO A 402 6.21 13.97 9.79
N ILE A 403 4.99 13.89 9.29
CA ILE A 403 4.67 14.34 7.95
C ILE A 403 4.23 15.80 8.02
N GLU A 404 4.37 16.51 6.93
CA GLU A 404 3.86 17.86 6.79
C GLU A 404 2.62 17.84 5.91
N ILE A 405 1.62 18.60 6.32
CA ILE A 405 0.30 18.70 5.72
C ILE A 405 0.07 20.18 5.50
N ARG A 406 -0.24 20.56 4.27
CA ARG A 406 -0.67 21.91 3.91
C ARG A 406 -1.94 21.81 3.09
N PRO A 407 -3.10 22.16 3.65
CA PRO A 407 -4.28 22.47 2.86
C PRO A 407 -3.97 23.59 1.88
N ASP A 408 -4.59 23.56 0.72
CA ASP A 408 -4.60 24.69 -0.21
C ASP A 408 -5.52 25.79 0.32
N GLU A 409 -5.28 27.04 -0.07
CA GLU A 409 -6.04 28.19 0.44
C GLU A 409 -7.53 28.17 0.07
N ILE A 410 -7.93 27.38 -0.92
CA ILE A 410 -9.35 27.17 -1.28
C ILE A 410 -10.09 26.20 -0.34
N CYS A 411 -9.38 25.47 0.53
CA CYS A 411 -10.01 24.46 1.38
C CYS A 411 -10.87 25.14 2.46
N GLU A 412 -12.18 24.89 2.44
CA GLU A 412 -13.09 25.37 3.49
C GLU A 412 -13.13 24.44 4.70
N THR A 413 -12.71 23.18 4.53
CA THR A 413 -12.66 22.21 5.64
C THR A 413 -11.62 22.64 6.67
N PRO A 414 -11.95 22.69 7.98
CA PRO A 414 -10.98 23.00 9.01
C PRO A 414 -9.75 22.08 8.96
N SER A 415 -8.54 22.65 8.93
CA SER A 415 -7.27 21.90 8.81
C SER A 415 -7.09 20.81 9.88
N LEU A 416 -7.72 20.98 11.05
CA LEU A 416 -7.76 19.96 12.09
C LEU A 416 -8.48 18.67 11.65
N GLU A 417 -9.60 18.79 10.95
CA GLU A 417 -10.34 17.63 10.43
C GLU A 417 -9.55 16.92 9.33
N ILE A 418 -8.95 17.68 8.41
CA ILE A 418 -8.02 17.15 7.39
C ILE A 418 -6.87 16.36 8.07
N CYS A 419 -6.29 16.89 9.14
CA CYS A 419 -5.22 16.20 9.88
C CYS A 419 -5.69 14.89 10.54
N LYS A 420 -6.92 14.85 11.08
CA LYS A 420 -7.51 13.62 11.64
C LYS A 420 -7.75 12.58 10.54
N GLU A 421 -8.29 13.00 9.41
CA GLU A 421 -8.50 12.13 8.24
C GLU A 421 -7.17 11.55 7.74
N ILE A 422 -6.12 12.37 7.63
CA ILE A 422 -4.78 11.91 7.24
C ILE A 422 -4.20 10.91 8.26
N LEU A 423 -4.35 11.17 9.56
CA LEU A 423 -3.93 10.23 10.62
C LEU A 423 -4.64 8.88 10.44
N PHE A 424 -5.90 8.90 10.08
CA PHE A 424 -6.73 7.74 9.83
C PHE A 424 -6.33 6.97 8.56
N PHE A 425 -6.07 7.66 7.44
CA PHE A 425 -5.60 7.04 6.20
C PHE A 425 -4.27 6.28 6.36
N THR A 426 -3.50 6.57 7.41
CA THR A 426 -2.29 5.80 7.72
C THR A 426 -2.56 4.38 8.25
N LYS A 427 -3.81 4.03 8.60
CA LYS A 427 -4.20 2.67 9.00
C LYS A 427 -4.74 1.81 7.86
N LEU A 428 -4.81 2.33 6.62
CA LEU A 428 -5.52 1.68 5.51
C LEU A 428 -4.59 1.01 4.47
N ASP A 429 -3.36 0.68 4.83
CA ASP A 429 -2.48 -0.15 3.97
C ASP A 429 -2.63 -1.63 4.32
N TRP A 430 -3.50 -2.33 3.60
CA TRP A 430 -3.74 -3.78 3.76
C TRP A 430 -2.57 -4.66 3.32
N ASN A 431 -1.42 -4.08 2.93
CA ASN A 431 -0.18 -4.83 2.73
C ASN A 431 0.56 -5.11 4.06
N THR A 432 0.14 -4.51 5.17
CA THR A 432 0.73 -4.73 6.49
C THR A 432 -0.32 -4.86 7.58
N SER A 433 0.05 -5.54 8.66
CA SER A 433 -0.69 -5.67 9.92
C SER A 433 -0.12 -4.77 11.03
N ASP A 434 0.86 -3.93 10.69
CA ASP A 434 1.43 -2.94 11.62
C ASP A 434 0.35 -1.96 12.09
N TYR A 435 0.58 -1.33 13.24
CA TYR A 435 -0.40 -0.44 13.88
C TYR A 435 -0.88 0.71 12.96
N ALA A 436 0.06 1.25 12.19
CA ALA A 436 -0.13 2.23 11.14
C ALA A 436 1.13 2.33 10.28
N ILE A 437 1.00 2.88 9.07
CA ILE A 437 2.12 3.30 8.24
C ILE A 437 2.41 4.80 8.42
N ARG A 438 3.49 5.30 7.85
CA ARG A 438 3.86 6.72 7.99
C ARG A 438 3.09 7.65 7.07
N MET A 439 2.95 7.28 5.80
CA MET A 439 2.24 8.11 4.81
C MET A 439 0.78 7.65 4.73
N PRO A 440 -0.18 8.55 4.54
CA PRO A 440 -1.57 8.14 4.30
C PRO A 440 -1.66 7.22 3.07
N ALA A 441 -2.59 6.27 3.11
CA ALA A 441 -2.79 5.29 2.04
C ALA A 441 -3.04 5.98 0.68
N THR A 442 -3.78 7.09 0.64
CA THR A 442 -3.98 7.92 -0.56
C THR A 442 -2.67 8.23 -1.29
N VAL A 443 -1.64 8.71 -0.58
CA VAL A 443 -0.36 9.10 -1.19
C VAL A 443 0.55 7.89 -1.41
N SER A 444 0.64 7.01 -0.41
CA SER A 444 1.60 5.89 -0.45
C SER A 444 1.23 4.81 -1.47
N VAL A 445 -0.06 4.55 -1.65
CA VAL A 445 -0.57 3.58 -2.60
C VAL A 445 -0.51 4.13 -4.01
N ALA A 446 -0.97 5.35 -4.26
CA ALA A 446 -0.86 6.01 -5.56
C ALA A 446 0.60 5.92 -6.06
N LYS A 447 1.56 6.36 -5.23
CA LYS A 447 2.99 6.24 -5.56
C LYS A 447 3.43 4.80 -5.90
N ARG A 448 2.97 3.79 -5.15
CA ARG A 448 3.32 2.38 -5.39
C ARG A 448 2.77 1.89 -6.73
N VAL A 449 1.54 2.26 -7.05
CA VAL A 449 0.89 1.93 -8.32
C VAL A 449 1.65 2.59 -9.48
N GLY A 450 1.97 3.88 -9.35
CA GLY A 450 2.80 4.60 -10.34
C GLY A 450 4.14 3.92 -10.61
N THR A 451 4.83 3.44 -9.57
CA THR A 451 6.07 2.70 -9.78
C THR A 451 5.89 1.35 -10.49
N ILE A 452 4.73 0.70 -10.35
CA ILE A 452 4.45 -0.58 -11.02
C ILE A 452 4.11 -0.35 -12.50
N LEU A 453 3.36 0.71 -12.80
CA LEU A 453 2.95 1.05 -14.16
C LEU A 453 4.04 1.78 -14.97
N SER A 454 5.11 2.27 -14.32
CA SER A 454 6.29 2.79 -15.01
C SER A 454 7.26 1.72 -15.55
N GLU A 455 6.93 0.43 -15.41
CA GLU A 455 7.79 -0.64 -15.92
C GLU A 455 7.68 -0.78 -17.45
N VAL A 456 8.76 -1.22 -18.09
CA VAL A 456 8.92 -1.25 -19.56
C VAL A 456 7.93 -2.21 -20.26
N ASP A 457 7.41 -3.23 -19.55
CA ASP A 457 6.49 -4.22 -20.13
C ASP A 457 5.01 -3.79 -20.17
N THR A 458 4.70 -2.57 -19.72
CA THR A 458 3.30 -2.14 -19.54
C THR A 458 2.53 -2.06 -20.86
N GLU A 459 3.22 -1.89 -22.00
CA GLU A 459 2.61 -1.91 -23.34
C GLU A 459 1.87 -3.22 -23.68
N SER A 460 2.25 -4.34 -23.03
CA SER A 460 1.58 -5.63 -23.23
C SER A 460 0.23 -5.73 -22.49
N ILE A 461 -0.06 -4.78 -21.60
CA ILE A 461 -1.30 -4.72 -20.83
C ILE A 461 -2.26 -3.77 -21.56
N LEU A 462 -3.12 -4.35 -22.40
CA LEU A 462 -4.13 -3.61 -23.17
C LEU A 462 -5.09 -2.76 -22.30
N GLU A 463 -5.29 -3.14 -21.04
CA GLU A 463 -6.11 -2.40 -20.06
C GLU A 463 -5.55 -2.56 -18.65
N VAL A 464 -5.14 -1.45 -18.03
CA VAL A 464 -4.73 -1.41 -16.62
C VAL A 464 -5.90 -1.85 -15.74
N ARG A 465 -5.66 -2.85 -14.88
CA ARG A 465 -6.71 -3.37 -14.00
C ARG A 465 -7.00 -2.37 -12.89
N PRO A 466 -8.26 -1.96 -12.67
CA PRO A 466 -8.58 -0.95 -11.67
C PRO A 466 -8.52 -1.48 -10.23
N GLN A 467 -8.54 -2.80 -10.03
CA GLN A 467 -8.60 -3.35 -8.68
C GLN A 467 -7.25 -3.27 -7.95
N TYR A 468 -7.21 -2.60 -6.79
CA TYR A 468 -5.97 -2.35 -6.06
C TYR A 468 -5.21 -3.63 -5.64
N PHE A 469 -5.90 -4.76 -5.45
CA PHE A 469 -5.26 -6.00 -5.00
C PHE A 469 -4.17 -6.55 -5.96
N TYR A 470 -4.15 -6.16 -7.23
CA TYR A 470 -3.06 -6.50 -8.16
C TYR A 470 -1.75 -5.75 -7.82
N TYR A 471 -1.85 -4.54 -7.29
CA TYR A 471 -0.70 -3.65 -7.02
C TYR A 471 -0.09 -3.82 -5.63
N MET A 472 -0.83 -4.45 -4.70
CA MET A 472 -0.44 -4.65 -3.30
C MET A 472 0.73 -5.61 -3.10
#